data_AF-A0A810N8F6-F1
#
_entry.id   AF-A0A810N8F6-F1
#
_cell.length_a   1.000
_cell.length_b   1.000
_cell.length_c   1.000
_cell.angle_alpha   90.00
_cell.angle_beta   90.00
_cell.angle_gamma   90.00
#
_symmetry.space_group_name_H-M   'P 1'
#
loop_
_entity.id
_entity.type
_entity.pdbx_description
1 polymer ?
#
loop_
_entity_poly.entity_id
_entity_poly.type
_entity_poly.pdbx_seq_one_letter_code
_entity_poly.pdbx_strand_id
1 'polypeptide(L)'
;MEFPSDRILRIFDKGIDVAHMRAAIAEADRIGFELNPTFIPFTPWVRYEELLTFEDFLVETGLARVVEPTALQTRLLLFKGSPLLQSPWLTDVDLVDRGFHLDWTHPDRRVEELWQQRRSEAEDAGAVRCCVKC
;
A
#
# COMPACT_ATOMS: atom_id res chain seq x y z
N MET A 1 3.32 4.03 -6.76
CA MET A 1 2.32 3.23 -7.51
C MET A 1 1.11 2.92 -6.65
N GLU A 2 1.18 3.10 -5.32
CA GLU A 2 0.07 2.94 -4.37
C GLU A 2 -0.40 1.49 -4.27
N PHE A 3 -1.26 1.02 -5.18
CA PHE A 3 -1.78 -0.35 -5.18
C PHE A 3 -2.41 -0.70 -6.54
N PRO A 4 -2.23 -1.93 -7.07
CA PRO A 4 -2.76 -2.34 -8.37
C PRO A 4 -4.27 -2.67 -8.35
N SER A 5 -5.08 -1.71 -7.91
CA SER A 5 -6.55 -1.74 -8.03
C SER A 5 -7.04 -0.40 -8.56
N ASP A 6 -7.73 -0.41 -9.70
CA ASP A 6 -8.29 0.82 -10.29
C ASP A 6 -9.26 1.52 -9.33
N ARG A 7 -9.95 0.76 -8.47
CA ARG A 7 -10.82 1.33 -7.44
C ARG A 7 -10.01 2.15 -6.44
N ILE A 8 -8.89 1.60 -5.96
CA ILE A 8 -8.02 2.27 -4.98
C ILE A 8 -7.29 3.45 -5.62
N LEU A 9 -6.80 3.31 -6.84
CA LEU A 9 -6.12 4.40 -7.55
C LEU A 9 -7.03 5.61 -7.79
N ARG A 10 -8.33 5.37 -8.08
CA ARG A 10 -9.32 6.44 -8.16
C ARG A 10 -9.52 7.19 -6.84
N ILE A 11 -9.33 6.53 -5.70
CA ILE A 11 -9.42 7.18 -4.37
C ILE A 11 -8.24 8.12 -4.15
N PHE A 12 -7.05 7.73 -4.63
CA PHE A 12 -5.86 8.57 -4.54
C PHE A 12 -5.85 9.73 -5.55
N ASP A 13 -6.71 9.69 -6.57
CA ASP A 13 -6.91 10.73 -7.60
C ASP A 13 -5.60 11.25 -8.22
N LYS A 14 -4.71 10.32 -8.59
CA LYS A 14 -3.41 10.64 -9.20
C LYS A 14 -3.42 10.60 -10.73
N GLY A 15 -4.57 10.33 -11.35
CA GLY A 15 -4.68 10.13 -12.79
C GLY A 15 -3.94 8.88 -13.31
N ILE A 16 -3.74 7.87 -12.45
CA ILE A 16 -3.05 6.61 -12.78
C ILE A 16 -4.06 5.48 -12.68
N ASP A 17 -3.97 4.50 -13.59
CA ASP A 17 -4.72 3.24 -13.54
C ASP A 17 -3.76 2.04 -13.66
N VAL A 18 -4.29 0.82 -13.50
CA VAL A 18 -3.51 -0.42 -13.56
C VAL A 18 -2.89 -0.65 -14.95
N ALA A 19 -3.58 -0.25 -16.02
CA ALA A 19 -3.07 -0.40 -17.37
C ALA A 19 -1.82 0.46 -17.60
N HIS A 20 -1.84 1.73 -17.16
CA HIS A 20 -0.70 2.63 -17.19
C HIS A 20 0.46 2.13 -16.33
N MET A 21 0.18 1.56 -15.15
CA MET A 21 1.23 0.94 -14.33
C MET A 21 1.90 -0.21 -15.05
N ARG A 22 1.14 -1.14 -15.65
CA ARG A 22 1.71 -2.26 -16.41
C ARG A 22 2.51 -1.77 -17.62
N ALA A 23 2.02 -0.76 -18.34
CA ALA A 23 2.74 -0.16 -19.46
C ALA A 23 4.07 0.48 -19.02
N ALA A 24 4.07 1.21 -17.91
CA ALA A 24 5.29 1.82 -17.36
C ALA A 24 6.31 0.76 -16.90
N ILE A 25 5.84 -0.34 -16.29
CA ILE A 25 6.71 -1.44 -15.88
C ILE A 25 7.33 -2.14 -17.09
N ALA A 26 6.53 -2.46 -18.10
CA ALA A 26 7.00 -3.10 -19.32
C ALA A 26 8.01 -2.20 -20.08
N GLU A 27 7.75 -0.89 -20.14
CA GLU A 27 8.65 0.05 -20.80
C GLU A 27 9.98 0.20 -20.05
N ALA A 28 9.94 0.25 -18.72
CA ALA A 28 11.15 0.29 -17.90
C ALA A 28 12.02 -0.96 -18.11
N ASP A 29 11.41 -2.14 -18.13
CA ASP A 29 12.11 -3.39 -18.41
C ASP A 29 12.71 -3.40 -19.83
N ARG A 30 11.94 -2.93 -20.83
CA ARG A 30 12.39 -2.82 -22.22
C ARG A 30 13.64 -1.96 -22.40
N ILE A 31 13.78 -0.88 -21.62
CA ILE A 31 14.95 0.03 -21.67
C ILE A 31 16.04 -0.32 -20.66
N GLY A 32 15.87 -1.39 -19.88
CA GLY A 32 16.82 -1.79 -18.84
C GLY A 32 16.85 -0.85 -17.62
N PHE A 33 15.78 -0.10 -17.39
CA PHE A 33 15.64 0.77 -16.22
C PHE A 33 15.00 -0.01 -15.06
N GLU A 34 15.70 -0.06 -13.93
CA GLU A 34 15.16 -0.71 -12.73
C GLU A 34 14.18 0.21 -11.99
N LEU A 35 12.94 -0.25 -11.83
CA LEU A 35 11.93 0.44 -11.05
C LEU A 35 12.06 0.09 -9.57
N ASN A 36 11.92 1.10 -8.71
CA ASN A 36 11.80 0.91 -7.27
C ASN A 36 10.44 1.49 -6.79
N PRO A 37 9.32 0.82 -7.10
CA PRO A 37 8.00 1.35 -6.80
C PRO A 37 7.66 1.26 -5.31
N THR A 38 7.06 2.32 -4.78
CA THR A 38 6.43 2.28 -3.46
C THR A 38 4.96 1.87 -3.56
N PHE A 39 4.56 0.95 -2.66
CA PHE A 39 3.20 0.48 -2.47
C PHE A 39 2.70 0.81 -1.06
N ILE A 40 1.40 1.03 -0.94
CA ILE A 40 0.66 1.24 0.30
C ILE A 40 -0.54 0.27 0.28
N PRO A 41 -0.30 -1.04 0.48
CA PRO A 41 -1.35 -2.06 0.36
C PRO A 41 -2.45 -1.92 1.41
N PHE A 42 -2.10 -1.56 2.63
CA PHE A 42 -3.08 -1.46 3.71
C PHE A 42 -3.66 -0.05 3.76
N THR A 43 -4.88 0.08 3.28
CA THR A 43 -5.69 1.32 3.33
C THR A 43 -7.01 1.04 4.05
N PRO A 44 -7.70 2.07 4.60
CA PRO A 44 -8.97 1.89 5.30
C PRO A 44 -10.09 1.24 4.47
N TRP A 45 -9.93 1.26 3.16
CA TRP A 45 -10.94 0.84 2.18
C TRP A 45 -10.49 -0.35 1.33
N VAL A 46 -9.33 -0.96 1.58
CA VAL A 46 -8.85 -2.11 0.81
C VAL A 46 -9.75 -3.32 1.06
N ARG A 47 -10.02 -4.14 0.05
CA ARG A 47 -10.71 -5.41 0.25
C ARG A 47 -9.69 -6.52 0.45
N TYR A 48 -10.03 -7.49 1.29
CA TYR A 48 -9.18 -8.64 1.53
C TYR A 48 -8.82 -9.36 0.22
N GLU A 49 -9.79 -9.51 -0.68
CA GLU A 49 -9.59 -10.18 -1.96
C GLU A 49 -8.64 -9.42 -2.89
N GLU A 50 -8.59 -8.08 -2.79
CA GLU A 50 -7.62 -7.28 -3.54
C GLU A 50 -6.19 -7.51 -3.05
N LEU A 51 -5.99 -7.68 -1.73
CA LEU A 51 -4.68 -7.98 -1.14
C LEU A 51 -4.15 -9.34 -1.63
N LEU A 52 -5.01 -10.34 -1.82
CA LEU A 52 -4.61 -11.65 -2.33
C LEU A 52 -4.05 -11.56 -3.76
N THR A 53 -4.61 -10.68 -4.59
CA THR A 53 -4.15 -10.49 -5.99
C THR A 53 -2.88 -9.64 -6.11
N PHE A 54 -2.43 -9.02 -5.01
CA PHE A 54 -1.29 -8.11 -5.06
C PHE A 54 0.01 -8.84 -5.35
N GLU A 55 0.24 -10.00 -4.74
CA GLU A 55 1.45 -10.80 -4.98
C GLU A 55 1.49 -11.37 -6.39
N ASP A 56 0.34 -11.82 -6.91
CA ASP A 56 0.22 -12.26 -8.30
C ASP A 56 0.63 -11.12 -9.25
N PHE A 57 0.16 -9.89 -9.00
CA PHE A 57 0.59 -8.72 -9.77
C PHE A 57 2.11 -8.52 -9.72
N LEU A 58 2.72 -8.61 -8.54
CA LEU A 58 4.17 -8.45 -8.39
C LEU A 58 4.96 -9.51 -9.16
N VAL A 59 4.51 -10.77 -9.14
CA VAL A 59 5.13 -11.87 -9.88
C VAL A 59 4.96 -11.67 -11.39
N GLU A 60 3.74 -11.40 -11.85
CA GLU A 60 3.42 -11.19 -13.26
C GLU A 60 4.20 -10.04 -13.89
N THR A 61 4.40 -8.94 -13.15
CA THR A 61 5.12 -7.76 -13.65
C THR A 61 6.62 -7.82 -13.39
N GLY A 62 7.12 -8.91 -12.81
CA GLY A 62 8.53 -9.06 -12.42
C GLY A 62 8.99 -8.13 -11.29
N LEU A 63 8.05 -7.45 -10.62
CA LEU A 63 8.35 -6.53 -9.51
C LEU A 63 8.67 -7.27 -8.20
N ALA A 64 8.26 -8.54 -8.07
CA ALA A 64 8.60 -9.38 -6.93
C ALA A 64 10.12 -9.46 -6.65
N ARG A 65 10.95 -9.19 -7.66
CA ARG A 65 12.42 -9.20 -7.54
C ARG A 65 13.01 -7.94 -6.90
N VAL A 66 12.26 -6.83 -6.90
CA VAL A 66 12.73 -5.50 -6.44
C VAL A 66 11.90 -4.96 -5.26
N VAL A 67 10.72 -5.51 -5.01
CA VAL A 67 9.84 -5.05 -3.94
C VAL A 67 10.29 -5.61 -2.60
N GLU A 68 10.67 -4.70 -1.71
CA GLU A 68 11.08 -5.03 -0.34
C GLU A 68 9.89 -5.49 0.52
N PRO A 69 10.10 -6.38 1.53
CA PRO A 69 9.05 -6.81 2.46
C PRO A 69 8.32 -5.65 3.16
N THR A 70 9.03 -4.54 3.38
CA THR A 70 8.45 -3.32 3.96
C THR A 70 7.29 -2.77 3.14
N ALA A 71 7.37 -2.82 1.82
CA ALA A 71 6.30 -2.36 0.93
C ALA A 71 5.06 -3.24 1.07
N LEU A 72 5.23 -4.54 1.34
CA LEU A 72 4.13 -5.49 1.52
C LEU A 72 3.33 -5.24 2.80
N GLN A 73 3.94 -4.66 3.85
CA GLN A 73 3.25 -4.32 5.10
C GLN A 73 2.89 -2.83 5.23
N THR A 74 3.22 -2.02 4.23
CA THR A 74 3.05 -0.56 4.34
C THR A 74 1.58 -0.20 4.51
N ARG A 75 1.30 0.55 5.59
CA ARG A 75 -0.04 1.00 5.97
C ARG A 75 -0.15 2.50 5.79
N LEU A 76 -1.27 2.95 5.24
CA LEU A 76 -1.54 4.36 4.99
C LEU A 76 -1.56 5.14 6.32
N LEU A 77 -0.72 6.15 6.45
CA LEU A 77 -0.80 7.13 7.52
C LEU A 77 -1.60 8.35 7.03
N LEU A 78 -2.66 8.70 7.75
CA LEU A 78 -3.50 9.85 7.43
C LEU A 78 -3.01 11.08 8.20
N PHE A 79 -2.21 11.92 7.55
CA PHE A 79 -1.77 13.19 8.15
C PHE A 79 -2.90 14.22 8.21
N LYS A 80 -2.86 15.07 9.24
CA LYS A 80 -3.78 16.21 9.36
C LYS A 80 -3.67 17.12 8.13
N GLY A 81 -4.80 17.56 7.61
CA GLY A 81 -4.88 18.38 6.39
C GLY A 81 -4.75 17.59 5.08
N SER A 82 -4.63 16.26 5.12
CA SER A 82 -4.67 15.44 3.90
C SER A 82 -6.00 15.63 3.17
N PRO A 83 -6.00 15.83 1.83
CA PRO A 83 -7.23 15.88 1.03
C PRO A 83 -8.08 14.61 1.17
N LEU A 84 -7.44 13.47 1.45
CA LEU A 84 -8.12 12.19 1.69
C LEU A 84 -9.09 12.25 2.87
N LEU A 85 -8.90 13.17 3.83
CA LEU A 85 -9.81 13.33 4.97
C LEU A 85 -11.20 13.84 4.58
N GLN A 86 -11.34 14.42 3.39
CA GLN A 86 -12.64 14.83 2.83
C GLN A 86 -13.24 13.76 1.90
N SER A 87 -12.56 12.63 1.75
CA SER A 87 -12.98 11.55 0.88
C SER A 87 -14.20 10.83 1.44
N PRO A 88 -15.24 10.52 0.63
CA PRO A 88 -16.38 9.73 1.08
C PRO A 88 -15.97 8.31 1.51
N TRP A 89 -14.77 7.87 1.14
CA TRP A 89 -14.22 6.56 1.51
C TRP A 89 -13.74 6.47 2.96
N LEU A 90 -13.71 7.59 3.69
CA LEU A 90 -13.39 7.65 5.12
C LEU A 90 -14.62 7.90 6.01
N THR A 91 -15.82 8.08 5.45
CA THR A 91 -17.01 8.47 6.22
C THR A 91 -17.36 7.47 7.33
N ASP A 92 -17.19 6.17 7.07
CA ASP A 92 -17.49 5.09 8.02
C ASP A 92 -16.23 4.50 8.67
N VAL A 93 -15.09 5.21 8.58
CA VAL A 93 -13.83 4.77 9.18
C VAL A 93 -13.63 5.49 10.51
N ASP A 94 -13.49 4.71 11.57
CA ASP A 94 -13.14 5.26 12.89
C ASP A 94 -11.71 5.81 12.86
N LEU A 95 -11.58 7.13 13.04
CA LEU A 95 -10.31 7.84 13.07
C LEU A 95 -9.95 8.24 14.50
N VAL A 96 -8.72 7.91 14.93
CA VAL A 96 -8.19 8.24 16.25
C VAL A 96 -7.05 9.24 16.11
N ASP A 97 -7.18 10.42 16.70
CA ASP A 97 -6.13 11.44 16.66
C ASP A 97 -4.91 11.05 17.52
N ARG A 98 -3.73 11.02 16.88
CA ARG A 98 -2.42 10.75 17.51
C ARG A 98 -1.51 11.98 17.53
N GLY A 99 -2.07 13.18 17.37
CA GLY A 99 -1.35 14.44 17.33
C GLY A 99 -0.94 14.83 15.90
N PHE A 100 0.00 14.11 15.30
CA PHE A 100 0.50 14.44 13.95
C PHE A 100 -0.24 13.71 12.81
N HIS A 101 -0.83 12.56 13.11
CA HIS A 101 -1.60 11.75 12.17
C HIS A 101 -2.86 11.22 12.85
N LEU A 102 -3.76 10.70 12.02
CA LEU A 102 -4.97 9.99 12.42
C LEU A 102 -4.73 8.50 12.16
N ASP A 103 -4.88 7.71 13.21
CA ASP A 103 -4.92 6.25 13.15
C ASP A 103 -6.31 5.78 12.71
N TRP A 104 -6.37 4.57 12.18
CA TRP A 104 -7.60 3.91 11.77
C TRP A 104 -7.48 2.40 11.96
N THR A 105 -8.61 1.74 12.19
CA THR A 105 -8.73 0.28 12.22
C THR A 105 -9.57 -0.17 11.04
N HIS A 106 -9.11 -1.19 10.31
CA HIS A 106 -9.87 -1.74 9.20
C HIS A 106 -11.11 -2.48 9.72
N PRO A 107 -12.30 -2.28 9.10
CA PRO A 107 -13.52 -2.94 9.55
C PRO A 107 -13.51 -4.46 9.30
N ASP A 108 -12.82 -4.92 8.26
CA ASP A 108 -12.61 -6.36 8.02
C ASP A 108 -11.42 -6.88 8.82
N ARG A 109 -11.71 -7.76 9.80
CA ARG A 109 -10.71 -8.41 10.66
C ARG A 109 -9.64 -9.19 9.88
N ARG A 110 -9.99 -9.77 8.72
CA ARG A 110 -9.05 -10.54 7.89
C ARG A 110 -7.92 -9.66 7.35
N VAL A 111 -8.22 -8.39 7.07
CA VAL A 111 -7.23 -7.40 6.63
C VAL A 111 -6.29 -7.03 7.77
N GLU A 112 -6.81 -6.82 8.98
CA GLU A 112 -5.97 -6.57 10.17
C GLU A 112 -5.07 -7.75 10.48
N GLU A 113 -5.60 -8.97 10.45
CA GLU A 113 -4.82 -10.20 10.68
C GLU A 113 -3.69 -10.34 9.66
N LEU A 114 -3.99 -10.12 8.38
CA LEU A 114 -2.98 -10.15 7.33
C LEU A 114 -1.92 -9.05 7.53
N TRP A 115 -2.32 -7.83 7.90
CA TRP A 115 -1.37 -6.76 8.18
C TRP A 115 -0.40 -7.12 9.30
N GLN A 116 -0.92 -7.65 10.41
CA GLN A 116 -0.11 -8.07 11.55
C GLN A 116 0.85 -9.19 11.19
N GLN A 117 0.39 -10.17 10.39
CA GLN A 117 1.25 -11.23 9.88
C GLN A 117 2.41 -10.65 9.04
N ARG A 118 2.13 -9.80 8.05
CA ARG A 118 3.17 -9.20 7.18
C ARG A 118 4.13 -8.32 7.95
N ARG A 119 3.63 -7.62 8.97
CA ARG A 119 4.46 -6.84 9.86
C ARG A 119 5.44 -7.72 10.64
N SER A 120 4.96 -8.81 11.24
CA SER A 120 5.80 -9.78 11.95
C SER A 120 6.88 -10.37 11.04
N GLU A 121 6.50 -10.80 9.83
CA GLU A 121 7.45 -11.34 8.83
C GLU A 121 8.53 -10.31 8.47
N ALA A 122 8.17 -9.03 8.33
CA ALA A 122 9.12 -7.96 8.09
C ALA A 122 10.02 -7.69 9.31
N GLU A 123 9.52 -7.84 10.54
CA GLU A 123 10.30 -7.70 11.78
C GLU A 123 11.34 -8.82 11.88
N ASP A 124 10.92 -10.06 11.65
CA ASP A 124 11.78 -11.26 11.66
C ASP A 124 12.87 -11.20 10.58
N ALA A 125 12.55 -10.64 9.41
CA ALA A 125 13.51 -10.40 8.33
C ALA A 125 14.48 -9.23 8.59
N GLY A 126 14.36 -8.53 9.73
CA GLY A 126 15.13 -7.31 10.02
C GLY A 126 14.81 -6.15 9.07
N ALA A 127 13.71 -6.25 8.32
CA ALA A 127 13.30 -5.30 7.30
C ALA A 127 12.42 -4.19 7.88
N VAL A 128 11.93 -4.28 9.12
CA VAL A 128 11.29 -3.12 9.74
C VAL A 128 12.33 -2.04 9.95
N ARG A 129 12.19 -0.95 9.18
CA ARG A 129 12.87 0.31 9.43
C ARG A 129 12.45 0.80 10.80
N CYS A 130 13.20 0.39 11.82
CA CYS A 130 13.25 1.08 13.09
C CYS A 130 13.81 2.47 12.77
N CYS A 131 12.94 3.48 12.74
CA CYS A 131 13.39 4.87 12.76
C CYS A 131 14.39 4.99 13.91
N VAL A 132 15.66 5.21 13.54
CA VAL A 132 16.78 5.68 14.38
C VAL A 132 16.53 5.54 15.88
N LYS A 133 17.12 4.52 16.51
CA LYS A 133 17.44 4.62 17.95
C LYS A 133 18.46 5.75 18.09
N CYS A 134 17.98 6.95 18.37
CA CYS A 134 18.78 8.00 19.01
C CYS A 134 19.13 7.55 20.43
#